data_AF-A0A3N1JFT0-F1
#
_entry.id   AF-A0A3N1JFT0-F1
#
_cell.length_a   1.000
_cell.length_b   1.000
_cell.length_c   1.000
_cell.angle_alpha   90.00
_cell.angle_beta   90.00
_cell.angle_gamma   90.00
#
_symmetry.space_group_name_H-M   'P 1'
#
loop_
_entity.id
_entity.type
_entity.pdbx_description
1 polymer ?
#
loop_
_entity_poly.entity_id
_entity_poly.type
_entity_poly.pdbx_seq_one_letter_code
_entity_poly.pdbx_strand_id
1 'polypeptide(L)'
;MYRVIELDVPATMAGEPAVVEAFREWVAVQNAAEVAVTGLPELLWTPEEQLPYLLDTEAPSRLFALRSPDGVTVAVGSYDTKQAPGTPNCWISIAVRPDHQRRGLGTLLADHLEGIARADGRTQWKTYAVSRQVGPAVGHGCLHAPTGFGGVPEDEAAVRFLTGRGWRFGQVNRISRLLLPADHSVVQTLYERASTAAGADYRVHTWAGPTPRQWQAGIALLETRMSTDAPEGDMEEPEDVWTLERLAEHEAHLAESPRTMVTVAVEHIPRTTLAGFTQLAVPNEVTQPVMQGDTLVLREHRGHRLGWLLKVVGIDTIARDHPGHPSIITFNAEENRPMLDVNEAVGFLAVGSEGIWERRV
;
A
#
# COMPACT_ATOMS: atom_id res chain seq x y z
N MET A 1 29.96 -7.30 17.25
CA MET A 1 28.64 -7.87 17.60
C MET A 1 27.61 -7.20 16.69
N TYR A 2 26.54 -7.90 16.29
CA TYR A 2 25.44 -7.25 15.56
C TYR A 2 24.71 -6.27 16.50
N ARG A 3 24.31 -5.11 15.98
CA ARG A 3 23.63 -4.07 16.77
C ARG A 3 22.44 -3.50 16.01
N VAL A 4 21.28 -3.43 16.66
CA VAL A 4 20.15 -2.63 16.19
C VAL A 4 20.40 -1.17 16.55
N ILE A 5 20.23 -0.30 15.57
CA ILE A 5 20.24 1.14 15.73
C ILE A 5 18.95 1.71 15.16
N GLU A 6 18.39 2.72 15.83
CA GLU A 6 17.34 3.56 15.26
C GLU A 6 17.99 4.58 14.32
N LEU A 7 17.33 4.88 13.21
CA LEU A 7 17.77 5.82 12.20
C LEU A 7 16.87 7.06 12.24
N ASP A 8 17.48 8.22 12.05
CA ASP A 8 16.73 9.44 11.77
C ASP A 8 16.13 9.36 10.37
N VAL A 9 14.83 9.66 10.25
CA VAL A 9 14.19 9.85 8.94
C VAL A 9 14.59 11.23 8.43
N PRO A 10 15.22 11.35 7.24
CA PRO A 10 15.59 12.65 6.71
C PRO A 10 14.33 13.49 6.42
N ALA A 11 14.31 14.77 6.77
CA ALA A 11 13.19 15.63 6.39
C ALA A 11 13.09 15.83 4.87
N THR A 12 14.23 15.82 4.17
CA THR A 12 14.33 15.88 2.71
C THR A 12 15.55 15.09 2.22
N MET A 13 15.55 14.70 0.95
CA MET A 13 16.70 14.02 0.32
C MET A 13 17.93 14.91 0.10
N ALA A 14 17.81 16.21 0.36
CA ALA A 14 18.92 17.18 0.35
C ALA A 14 19.43 17.54 1.76
N GLY A 15 18.98 16.80 2.79
CA GLY A 15 19.34 16.99 4.18
C GLY A 15 20.77 16.57 4.53
N GLU A 16 21.01 16.27 5.80
CA GLU A 16 22.33 15.86 6.28
C GLU A 16 22.85 14.61 5.54
N PRO A 17 24.04 14.65 4.90
CA PRO A 17 24.49 13.55 4.04
C PRO A 17 24.56 12.19 4.73
N ALA A 18 24.95 12.15 6.01
CA ALA A 18 25.04 10.89 6.75
C ALA A 18 23.66 10.27 7.02
N VAL A 19 22.64 11.09 7.31
CA VAL A 19 21.26 10.65 7.52
C VAL A 19 20.65 10.17 6.21
N VAL A 20 20.83 10.93 5.14
CA VAL A 20 20.34 10.56 3.80
C VAL A 20 20.98 9.25 3.34
N GLU A 21 22.29 9.06 3.52
CA GLU A 21 22.97 7.82 3.13
C GLU A 21 22.48 6.61 3.94
N ALA A 22 22.26 6.78 5.26
CA ALA A 22 21.69 5.71 6.08
C ALA A 22 20.27 5.34 5.63
N PHE A 23 19.46 6.32 5.23
CA PHE A 23 18.14 6.09 4.66
C PHE A 23 18.21 5.39 3.30
N ARG A 24 19.13 5.79 2.40
CA ARG A 24 19.37 5.10 1.13
C ARG A 24 19.76 3.64 1.34
N GLU A 25 20.65 3.38 2.29
CA GLU A 25 21.04 2.01 2.67
C GLU A 25 19.83 1.22 3.21
N TRP A 26 18.98 1.88 4.01
CA TRP A 26 17.77 1.27 4.55
C TRP A 26 16.81 0.82 3.44
N VAL A 27 16.50 1.71 2.50
CA VAL A 27 15.64 1.44 1.33
C VAL A 27 16.24 0.35 0.45
N ALA A 28 17.56 0.38 0.23
CA ALA A 28 18.24 -0.63 -0.58
C ALA A 28 18.11 -2.05 0.01
N VAL A 29 18.20 -2.20 1.34
CA VAL A 29 18.02 -3.51 1.98
C VAL A 29 16.57 -3.98 1.92
N GLN A 30 15.59 -3.08 2.12
CA GLN A 30 14.17 -3.40 1.97
C GLN A 30 13.88 -3.90 0.54
N ASN A 31 14.25 -3.10 -0.46
CA ASN A 31 14.06 -3.42 -1.87
C ASN A 31 14.72 -4.74 -2.28
N ALA A 32 15.95 -4.98 -1.83
CA ALA A 32 16.66 -6.23 -2.14
C ALA A 32 15.99 -7.47 -1.51
N ALA A 33 15.40 -7.33 -0.32
CA ALA A 33 14.66 -8.42 0.31
C ALA A 33 13.33 -8.70 -0.40
N GLU A 34 12.61 -7.65 -0.80
CA GLU A 34 11.32 -7.76 -1.47
C GLU A 34 11.44 -8.41 -2.86
N VAL A 35 12.35 -7.90 -3.71
CA VAL A 35 12.59 -8.46 -5.05
C VAL A 35 13.08 -9.90 -5.01
N ALA A 36 13.84 -10.27 -3.99
CA ALA A 36 14.29 -11.64 -3.85
C ALA A 36 13.13 -12.64 -3.63
N VAL A 37 11.97 -12.17 -3.15
CA VAL A 37 10.77 -12.98 -2.97
C VAL A 37 9.84 -12.85 -4.17
N THR A 38 9.53 -11.62 -4.61
CA THR A 38 8.53 -11.37 -5.66
C THR A 38 9.09 -11.60 -7.06
N GLY A 39 10.37 -11.32 -7.27
CA GLY A 39 10.97 -11.23 -8.60
C GLY A 39 10.50 -10.02 -9.42
N LEU A 40 9.86 -9.03 -8.78
CA LEU A 40 9.23 -7.88 -9.44
C LEU A 40 9.96 -6.56 -9.11
N PRO A 41 11.05 -6.20 -9.84
CA PRO A 41 11.76 -4.92 -9.64
C PRO A 41 10.88 -3.69 -9.87
N GLU A 42 9.80 -3.82 -10.62
CA GLU A 42 8.81 -2.77 -10.88
C GLU A 42 7.95 -2.39 -9.66
N LEU A 43 8.02 -3.15 -8.56
CA LEU A 43 7.39 -2.79 -7.28
C LEU A 43 8.27 -1.89 -6.40
N LEU A 44 9.54 -1.72 -6.74
CA LEU A 44 10.50 -1.02 -5.90
C LEU A 44 10.32 0.49 -5.94
N TRP A 45 10.51 1.11 -4.78
CA TRP A 45 10.48 2.55 -4.63
C TRP A 45 11.90 3.08 -4.44
N THR A 46 12.20 4.21 -5.07
CA THR A 46 13.44 4.94 -4.77
C THR A 46 13.32 5.63 -3.40
N PRO A 47 14.45 5.97 -2.75
CA PRO A 47 14.42 6.75 -1.50
C PRO A 47 13.63 8.07 -1.64
N GLU A 48 13.78 8.74 -2.78
CA GLU A 48 13.04 9.97 -3.13
C GLU A 48 11.53 9.72 -3.24
N GLU A 49 11.12 8.57 -3.77
CA GLU A 49 9.70 8.19 -3.89
C GLU A 49 9.10 7.80 -2.54
N GLN A 50 9.85 7.09 -1.70
CA GLN A 50 9.36 6.53 -0.45
C GLN A 50 9.30 7.57 0.67
N LEU A 51 10.24 8.51 0.72
CA LEU A 51 10.37 9.44 1.85
C LEU A 51 9.08 10.21 2.20
N PRO A 52 8.34 10.80 1.23
CA PRO A 52 7.10 11.53 1.54
C PRO A 52 6.06 10.74 2.33
N TYR A 53 6.04 9.40 2.16
CA TYR A 53 5.08 8.52 2.82
C TYR A 53 5.47 8.17 4.26
N LEU A 54 6.71 8.48 4.67
CA LEU A 54 7.24 8.23 6.02
C LEU A 54 7.18 9.46 6.93
N LEU A 55 6.71 10.60 6.40
CA LEU A 55 6.69 11.90 7.07
C LEU A 55 5.33 12.24 7.70
N ASP A 56 4.40 11.30 7.81
CA ASP A 56 3.11 11.53 8.50
C ASP A 56 3.36 11.95 9.96
N THR A 57 2.99 13.19 10.30
CA THR A 57 3.22 13.79 11.61
C THR A 57 2.34 13.16 12.70
N GLU A 58 1.18 12.60 12.33
CA GLU A 58 0.28 11.91 13.25
C GLU A 58 0.66 10.43 13.47
N ALA A 59 1.50 9.88 12.57
CA ALA A 59 2.00 8.51 12.63
C ALA A 59 3.45 8.40 12.13
N PRO A 60 4.43 9.05 12.79
CA PRO A 60 5.79 9.13 12.26
C PRO A 60 6.45 7.76 12.23
N SER A 61 7.01 7.40 11.08
CA SER A 61 7.74 6.16 10.89
C SER A 61 9.03 6.15 11.68
N ARG A 62 9.26 5.10 12.46
CA ARG A 62 10.55 4.86 13.14
C ARG A 62 11.31 3.79 12.39
N LEU A 63 12.48 4.14 11.87
CA LEU A 63 13.30 3.24 11.05
C LEU A 63 14.44 2.64 11.87
N PHE A 64 14.73 1.37 11.63
CA PHE A 64 15.78 0.63 12.32
C PHE A 64 16.69 -0.09 11.35
N ALA A 65 17.98 -0.12 11.66
CA ALA A 65 18.98 -0.90 10.94
C ALA A 65 19.72 -1.85 11.88
N LEU A 66 19.93 -3.08 11.43
CA LEU A 66 20.81 -4.04 12.08
C LEU A 66 22.16 -4.04 11.38
N ARG A 67 23.19 -3.53 12.05
CA ARG A 67 24.56 -3.45 11.51
C ARG A 67 25.40 -4.65 11.94
N SER A 68 26.21 -5.14 11.00
CA SER A 68 27.24 -6.14 11.25
C SER A 68 28.40 -5.55 12.07
N PRO A 69 29.29 -6.40 12.64
CA PRO A 69 30.51 -5.91 13.29
C PRO A 69 31.40 -5.06 12.38
N ASP A 70 31.33 -5.27 11.07
CA ASP A 70 32.11 -4.57 10.05
C ASP A 70 31.40 -3.29 9.54
N GLY A 71 30.26 -2.92 10.16
CA GLY A 71 29.53 -1.68 9.88
C GLY A 71 28.49 -1.75 8.76
N VAL A 72 28.32 -2.91 8.13
CA VAL A 72 27.37 -3.13 7.01
C VAL A 72 25.95 -3.31 7.53
N THR A 73 24.96 -2.63 6.95
CA THR A 73 23.55 -2.90 7.27
C THR A 73 23.09 -4.19 6.60
N VAL A 74 22.63 -5.15 7.42
CA VAL A 74 22.28 -6.51 6.98
C VAL A 74 20.80 -6.84 7.11
N ALA A 75 20.07 -6.07 7.91
CA ALA A 75 18.62 -6.12 8.02
C ALA A 75 18.10 -4.73 8.41
N VAL A 76 16.85 -4.47 8.06
CA VAL A 76 16.17 -3.20 8.32
C VAL A 76 14.74 -3.45 8.73
N GLY A 77 14.15 -2.50 9.43
CA GLY A 77 12.74 -2.57 9.79
C GLY A 77 12.13 -1.20 10.03
N SER A 78 10.81 -1.17 10.07
CA SER A 78 10.03 -0.01 10.50
C SER A 78 9.11 -0.39 11.66
N TYR A 79 8.81 0.60 12.48
CA TYR A 79 7.74 0.56 13.45
C TYR A 79 6.89 1.82 13.27
N ASP A 80 5.61 1.61 12.97
CA ASP A 80 4.67 2.65 12.62
C ASP A 80 3.46 2.55 13.55
N THR A 81 3.03 3.66 14.14
CA THR A 81 1.88 3.71 15.04
C THR A 81 1.29 5.11 15.06
N LYS A 82 -0.03 5.19 15.19
CA LYS A 82 -0.68 6.48 15.42
C LYS A 82 -0.34 7.00 16.83
N GLN A 83 -0.24 8.31 16.96
CA GLN A 83 0.06 8.97 18.24
C GLN A 83 -1.17 9.16 19.14
N ALA A 84 -2.39 8.98 18.60
CA ALA A 84 -3.62 9.16 19.36
C ALA A 84 -3.64 8.31 20.66
N PRO A 85 -4.07 8.89 21.80
CA PRO A 85 -4.16 8.15 23.06
C PRO A 85 -5.03 6.90 22.94
N GLY A 86 -4.57 5.79 23.52
CA GLY A 86 -5.31 4.52 23.50
C GLY A 86 -5.24 3.76 22.18
N THR A 87 -4.44 4.19 21.21
CA THR A 87 -4.21 3.46 19.95
C THR A 87 -3.71 2.04 20.24
N PRO A 88 -4.48 0.98 19.89
CA PRO A 88 -4.09 -0.39 20.18
C PRO A 88 -3.14 -0.96 19.12
N ASN A 89 -3.14 -0.39 17.91
CA ASN A 89 -2.50 -0.97 16.75
C ASN A 89 -1.13 -0.36 16.43
N CYS A 90 -0.27 -1.18 15.84
CA CYS A 90 0.97 -0.76 15.19
C CYS A 90 1.31 -1.66 14.01
N TRP A 91 2.14 -1.16 13.11
CA TRP A 91 2.68 -1.91 11.98
C TRP A 91 4.18 -2.13 12.18
N ILE A 92 4.62 -3.35 11.87
CA ILE A 92 6.01 -3.77 11.99
C ILE A 92 6.43 -4.33 10.63
N SER A 93 7.48 -3.78 10.05
CA SER A 93 8.11 -4.32 8.84
C SER A 93 9.53 -4.78 9.13
N ILE A 94 9.94 -5.89 8.54
CA ILE A 94 11.29 -6.45 8.68
C ILE A 94 11.76 -7.00 7.35
N ALA A 95 12.92 -6.52 6.89
CA ALA A 95 13.62 -7.03 5.73
C ALA A 95 15.03 -7.46 6.11
N VAL A 96 15.43 -8.66 5.70
CA VAL A 96 16.79 -9.19 5.89
C VAL A 96 17.40 -9.42 4.52
N ARG A 97 18.63 -8.94 4.30
CA ARG A 97 19.32 -9.16 3.03
C ARG A 97 19.32 -10.65 2.67
N PRO A 98 19.03 -11.03 1.40
CA PRO A 98 18.90 -12.43 1.01
C PRO A 98 20.10 -13.31 1.39
N ASP A 99 21.30 -12.78 1.24
CA ASP A 99 22.57 -13.44 1.56
C ASP A 99 22.85 -13.58 3.08
N HIS A 100 22.09 -12.89 3.92
CA HIS A 100 22.23 -12.86 5.38
C HIS A 100 21.09 -13.55 6.13
N GLN A 101 20.13 -14.16 5.41
CA GLN A 101 19.02 -14.89 6.01
C GLN A 101 19.48 -16.14 6.78
N ARG A 102 18.59 -16.67 7.64
CA ARG A 102 18.80 -17.89 8.45
C ARG A 102 19.97 -17.83 9.44
N ARG A 103 20.38 -16.63 9.84
CA ARG A 103 21.45 -16.38 10.84
C ARG A 103 20.93 -15.80 12.17
N GLY A 104 19.63 -15.83 12.41
CA GLY A 104 18.98 -15.24 13.60
C GLY A 104 18.81 -13.72 13.57
N LEU A 105 19.24 -13.05 12.49
CA LEU A 105 19.18 -11.58 12.36
C LEU A 105 17.76 -11.03 12.33
N GLY A 106 16.85 -11.69 11.61
CA GLY A 106 15.43 -11.33 11.61
C GLY A 106 14.80 -11.48 12.99
N THR A 107 15.17 -12.52 13.75
CA THR A 107 14.73 -12.71 15.14
C THR A 107 15.19 -11.56 16.03
N LEU A 108 16.47 -11.19 15.94
CA LEU A 108 17.04 -10.12 16.75
C LEU A 108 16.35 -8.77 16.49
N LEU A 109 16.06 -8.45 15.22
CA LEU A 109 15.34 -7.23 14.88
C LEU A 109 13.86 -7.31 15.31
N ALA A 110 13.19 -8.45 15.11
CA ALA A 110 11.82 -8.65 15.54
C ALA A 110 11.66 -8.54 17.06
N ASP A 111 12.58 -9.11 17.85
CA ASP A 111 12.56 -9.01 19.30
C ASP A 111 12.67 -7.55 19.76
N HIS A 112 13.46 -6.74 19.05
CA HIS A 112 13.57 -5.31 19.32
C HIS A 112 12.27 -4.55 19.02
N LEU A 113 11.71 -4.71 17.81
CA LEU A 113 10.51 -3.99 17.38
C LEU A 113 9.26 -4.43 18.16
N GLU A 114 9.09 -5.74 18.42
CA GLU A 114 8.04 -6.24 19.30
C GLU A 114 8.24 -5.79 20.75
N GLY A 115 9.48 -5.55 21.18
CA GLY A 115 9.80 -4.95 22.49
C GLY A 115 9.29 -3.52 22.60
N ILE A 116 9.51 -2.71 21.55
CA ILE A 116 8.97 -1.34 21.43
C ILE A 116 7.45 -1.38 21.46
N ALA A 117 6.82 -2.22 20.64
CA ALA A 117 5.36 -2.33 20.58
C ALA A 117 4.73 -2.65 21.94
N ARG A 118 5.35 -3.56 22.72
CA ARG A 118 4.92 -3.84 24.11
C ARG A 118 5.13 -2.66 25.05
N ALA A 119 6.25 -1.96 24.94
CA ALA A 119 6.56 -0.81 25.79
C ALA A 119 5.59 0.37 25.54
N ASP A 120 5.18 0.55 24.29
CA ASP A 120 4.17 1.53 23.87
C ASP A 120 2.72 1.09 24.20
N GLY A 121 2.54 -0.13 24.74
CA GLY A 121 1.23 -0.67 25.10
C GLY A 121 0.36 -1.06 23.91
N ARG A 122 0.96 -1.31 22.73
CA ARG A 122 0.23 -1.76 21.54
C ARG A 122 -0.14 -3.24 21.70
N THR A 123 -1.40 -3.56 21.48
CA THR A 123 -1.97 -4.91 21.66
C THR A 123 -2.36 -5.59 20.34
N GLN A 124 -2.35 -4.86 19.23
CA GLN A 124 -2.69 -5.38 17.90
C GLN A 124 -1.60 -5.03 16.89
N TRP A 125 -0.77 -5.99 16.51
CA TRP A 125 0.35 -5.73 15.60
C TRP A 125 0.02 -6.26 14.22
N LYS A 126 0.38 -5.53 13.16
CA LYS A 126 0.19 -5.95 11.77
C LYS A 126 1.50 -5.96 11.01
N THR A 127 1.59 -6.84 10.01
CA THR A 127 2.69 -6.86 9.05
C THR A 127 2.21 -7.39 7.70
N TYR A 128 2.85 -6.92 6.63
CA TYR A 128 2.61 -7.33 5.26
C TYR A 128 3.85 -8.06 4.78
N ALA A 129 3.69 -9.29 4.34
CA ALA A 129 4.77 -10.14 3.86
C ALA A 129 4.51 -10.49 2.41
N VAL A 130 5.29 -9.91 1.50
CA VAL A 130 5.29 -10.31 0.09
C VAL A 130 5.52 -11.81 -0.04
N SER A 131 4.88 -12.43 -1.04
CA SER A 131 4.96 -13.85 -1.30
C SER A 131 5.32 -14.14 -2.75
N ARG A 132 6.00 -15.28 -2.96
CA ARG A 132 6.26 -15.82 -4.31
C ARG A 132 5.00 -16.36 -5.00
N GLN A 133 3.87 -16.42 -4.28
CA GLN A 133 2.61 -16.92 -4.81
C GLN A 133 2.03 -15.96 -5.86
N VAL A 134 1.64 -16.53 -7.00
CA VAL A 134 0.93 -15.84 -8.07
C VAL A 134 -0.32 -16.64 -8.44
N GLY A 135 -1.46 -15.96 -8.51
CA GLY A 135 -2.74 -16.60 -8.81
C GLY A 135 -3.26 -17.48 -7.65
N PRO A 136 -4.26 -18.34 -7.92
CA PRO A 136 -4.95 -19.06 -6.85
C PRO A 136 -4.04 -20.09 -6.18
N ALA A 137 -3.96 -20.03 -4.84
CA ALA A 137 -3.29 -21.03 -4.03
C ALA A 137 -4.14 -22.32 -4.05
N VAL A 138 -3.71 -23.34 -4.78
CA VAL A 138 -4.41 -24.63 -4.91
C VAL A 138 -3.51 -25.79 -4.48
N GLY A 139 -4.04 -26.68 -3.65
CA GLY A 139 -3.38 -27.93 -3.26
C GLY A 139 -2.62 -27.87 -1.93
N HIS A 140 -1.87 -28.94 -1.65
CA HIS A 140 -1.10 -29.10 -0.43
C HIS A 140 0.14 -28.18 -0.43
N GLY A 141 0.55 -27.70 0.76
CA GLY A 141 1.74 -26.85 0.93
C GLY A 141 1.49 -25.34 0.86
N CYS A 142 0.22 -24.91 0.90
CA CYS A 142 -0.17 -23.52 1.06
C CYS A 142 -0.91 -23.33 2.39
N LEU A 143 -0.56 -22.28 3.11
CA LEU A 143 -1.35 -21.78 4.22
C LEU A 143 -2.47 -20.92 3.64
N HIS A 144 -3.71 -21.36 3.81
CA HIS A 144 -4.88 -20.66 3.26
C HIS A 144 -5.35 -19.55 4.19
N ALA A 145 -5.81 -18.44 3.61
CA ALA A 145 -6.36 -17.35 4.37
C ALA A 145 -7.71 -17.76 5.00
N PRO A 146 -8.01 -17.35 6.25
CA PRO A 146 -9.28 -17.64 6.90
C PRO A 146 -10.49 -17.01 6.18
N THR A 147 -10.26 -16.00 5.32
CA THR A 147 -11.29 -15.40 4.45
C THR A 147 -11.82 -16.37 3.41
N GLY A 148 -11.11 -17.48 3.15
CA GLY A 148 -11.42 -18.46 2.10
C GLY A 148 -10.87 -18.08 0.73
N PHE A 149 -10.17 -16.95 0.61
CA PHE A 149 -9.64 -16.42 -0.65
C PHE A 149 -8.12 -16.31 -0.58
N GLY A 150 -7.43 -17.06 -1.45
CA GLY A 150 -5.97 -17.05 -1.54
C GLY A 150 -5.25 -17.88 -0.48
N GLY A 151 -3.93 -17.84 -0.54
CA GLY A 151 -3.02 -18.50 0.40
C GLY A 151 -1.57 -18.18 0.05
N VAL A 152 -0.66 -18.52 0.95
CA VAL A 152 0.79 -18.31 0.78
C VAL A 152 1.53 -19.63 1.00
N PRO A 153 2.70 -19.87 0.37
CA PRO A 153 3.40 -21.14 0.51
C PRO A 153 3.90 -21.36 1.94
N GLU A 154 3.59 -22.51 2.54
CA GLU A 154 3.98 -22.84 3.93
C GLU A 154 5.51 -22.92 4.12
N ASP A 155 6.24 -23.14 3.02
CA ASP A 155 7.68 -23.26 3.03
C ASP A 155 8.43 -21.92 2.93
N GLU A 156 7.71 -20.84 2.65
CA GLU A 156 8.28 -19.52 2.49
C GLU A 156 8.88 -19.01 3.81
N ALA A 157 10.00 -18.27 3.70
CA ALA A 157 10.76 -17.85 4.86
C ALA A 157 9.95 -16.97 5.82
N ALA A 158 9.21 -15.99 5.29
CA ALA A 158 8.35 -15.10 6.07
C ALA A 158 7.21 -15.88 6.76
N VAL A 159 6.52 -16.75 6.02
CA VAL A 159 5.42 -17.59 6.54
C VAL A 159 5.87 -18.43 7.73
N ARG A 160 7.01 -19.14 7.61
CA ARG A 160 7.58 -19.93 8.71
C ARG A 160 8.02 -19.06 9.89
N PHE A 161 8.63 -17.91 9.61
CA PHE A 161 9.11 -16.99 10.64
C PHE A 161 7.95 -16.43 11.46
N LEU A 162 6.91 -15.92 10.80
CA LEU A 162 5.73 -15.34 11.43
C LEU A 162 4.93 -16.39 12.22
N THR A 163 4.65 -17.55 11.61
CA THR A 163 3.97 -18.66 12.29
C THR A 163 4.75 -19.12 13.53
N GLY A 164 6.06 -19.30 13.41
CA GLY A 164 6.91 -19.70 14.54
C GLY A 164 6.99 -18.68 15.67
N ARG A 165 6.68 -17.40 15.39
CA ARG A 165 6.61 -16.32 16.38
C ARG A 165 5.19 -16.11 16.93
N GLY A 166 4.22 -16.93 16.52
CA GLY A 166 2.82 -16.83 16.97
C GLY A 166 2.02 -15.70 16.31
N TRP A 167 2.47 -15.21 15.14
CA TRP A 167 1.64 -14.35 14.30
C TRP A 167 0.59 -15.20 13.58
N ARG A 168 -0.62 -14.67 13.48
CA ARG A 168 -1.76 -15.28 12.80
C ARG A 168 -1.85 -14.74 11.36
N PHE A 169 -2.03 -15.64 10.41
CA PHE A 169 -2.33 -15.27 9.03
C PHE A 169 -3.78 -14.82 8.88
N GLY A 170 -4.00 -13.66 8.27
CA GLY A 170 -5.32 -13.02 8.17
C GLY A 170 -5.89 -12.96 6.76
N GLN A 171 -5.14 -12.42 5.81
CA GLN A 171 -5.66 -12.06 4.48
C GLN A 171 -4.57 -12.16 3.42
N VAL A 172 -4.97 -12.23 2.15
CA VAL A 172 -4.07 -12.07 1.00
C VAL A 172 -4.47 -10.83 0.22
N ASN A 173 -3.51 -9.98 -0.10
CA ASN A 173 -3.64 -8.99 -1.16
C ASN A 173 -3.01 -9.54 -2.45
N ARG A 174 -3.75 -9.41 -3.54
CA ARG A 174 -3.28 -9.70 -4.90
C ARG A 174 -2.62 -8.49 -5.50
N ILE A 175 -1.43 -8.69 -6.06
CA ILE A 175 -0.74 -7.72 -6.88
C ILE A 175 -1.11 -7.98 -8.34
N SER A 176 -1.69 -6.99 -9.01
CA SER A 176 -2.14 -7.10 -10.39
C SER A 176 -1.50 -6.05 -11.29
N ARG A 177 -1.27 -6.40 -12.56
CA ARG A 177 -0.68 -5.55 -13.59
C ARG A 177 -1.58 -5.41 -14.80
N LEU A 178 -1.77 -4.18 -15.27
CA LEU A 178 -2.33 -3.87 -16.58
C LEU A 178 -1.22 -3.28 -17.46
N LEU A 179 -0.88 -3.92 -18.57
CA LEU A 179 0.05 -3.35 -19.54
C LEU A 179 -0.56 -2.13 -20.22
N LEU A 180 0.26 -1.12 -20.47
CA LEU A 180 -0.11 0.09 -21.19
C LEU A 180 0.55 0.14 -22.58
N PRO A 181 -0.12 0.73 -23.59
CA PRO A 181 -1.48 1.26 -23.53
C PRO A 181 -2.52 0.14 -23.39
N ALA A 182 -3.55 0.38 -22.58
CA ALA A 182 -4.67 -0.55 -22.44
C ALA A 182 -5.52 -0.56 -23.73
N ASP A 183 -6.31 -1.61 -23.94
CA ASP A 183 -7.24 -1.67 -25.07
C ASP A 183 -8.34 -0.61 -24.90
N HIS A 184 -8.23 0.47 -25.69
CA HIS A 184 -9.16 1.59 -25.66
C HIS A 184 -10.62 1.15 -25.91
N SER A 185 -10.85 0.14 -26.77
CA SER A 185 -12.21 -0.33 -27.05
C SER A 185 -12.85 -1.02 -25.84
N VAL A 186 -12.05 -1.76 -25.07
CA VAL A 186 -12.48 -2.39 -23.81
C VAL A 186 -12.76 -1.32 -22.76
N VAL A 187 -11.83 -0.38 -22.56
CA VAL A 187 -11.98 0.71 -21.58
C VAL A 187 -13.23 1.54 -21.88
N GLN A 188 -13.43 1.95 -23.14
CA GLN A 188 -14.61 2.72 -23.56
C GLN A 188 -15.92 1.96 -23.34
N THR A 189 -15.96 0.67 -23.71
CA THR A 189 -17.16 -0.17 -23.51
C THR A 189 -17.52 -0.27 -22.02
N LEU A 190 -16.52 -0.42 -21.15
CA LEU A 190 -16.72 -0.51 -19.71
C LEU A 190 -17.13 0.84 -19.11
N TYR A 191 -16.56 1.94 -19.60
CA TYR A 191 -16.98 3.30 -19.23
C TYR A 191 -18.47 3.53 -19.54
N GLU A 192 -18.93 3.19 -20.74
CA GLU A 192 -20.34 3.38 -21.14
C GLU A 192 -21.30 2.57 -20.24
N ARG A 193 -20.94 1.30 -19.97
CA ARG A 193 -21.72 0.43 -19.07
C ARG A 193 -21.77 0.96 -17.65
N ALA A 194 -20.63 1.37 -17.10
CA ALA A 194 -20.53 1.88 -15.74
C ALA A 194 -21.25 3.24 -15.61
N SER A 195 -21.11 4.13 -16.61
CA SER A 195 -21.80 5.42 -16.68
C SER A 195 -23.32 5.25 -16.73
N THR A 196 -23.80 4.32 -17.56
CA THR A 196 -25.24 4.00 -17.65
C THR A 196 -25.79 3.50 -16.32
N ALA A 197 -25.04 2.64 -15.62
CA ALA A 197 -25.45 2.10 -14.33
C ALA A 197 -25.41 3.12 -13.19
N ALA A 198 -24.47 4.07 -13.24
CA ALA A 198 -24.42 5.18 -12.30
C ALA A 198 -25.59 6.14 -12.50
N GLY A 199 -25.92 6.45 -13.76
CA GLY A 199 -27.00 7.37 -14.10
C GLY A 199 -26.62 8.84 -13.88
N ALA A 200 -27.60 9.73 -14.01
CA ALA A 200 -27.38 11.18 -14.02
C ALA A 200 -27.09 11.78 -12.63
N ASP A 201 -27.25 11.01 -11.56
CA ASP A 201 -27.01 11.47 -10.18
C ASP A 201 -25.52 11.49 -9.81
N TYR A 202 -24.65 10.90 -10.64
CA TYR A 202 -23.22 10.84 -10.39
C TYR A 202 -22.42 11.54 -11.48
N ARG A 203 -21.35 12.24 -11.07
CA ARG A 203 -20.41 12.91 -11.97
C ARG A 203 -18.98 12.57 -11.58
N VAL A 204 -18.15 12.25 -12.57
CA VAL A 204 -16.73 12.00 -12.35
C VAL A 204 -15.94 13.30 -12.49
N HIS A 205 -14.96 13.48 -11.59
CA HIS A 205 -13.99 14.57 -11.59
C HIS A 205 -12.59 13.97 -11.58
N THR A 206 -11.64 14.64 -12.22
CA THR A 206 -10.23 14.23 -12.25
C THR A 206 -9.34 15.44 -12.02
N TRP A 207 -8.29 15.29 -11.23
CA TRP A 207 -7.24 16.28 -11.04
C TRP A 207 -5.89 15.63 -10.78
N ALA A 208 -4.82 16.38 -11.01
CA ALA A 208 -3.45 16.00 -10.68
C ALA A 208 -2.88 16.96 -9.62
N GLY A 209 -2.11 16.43 -8.68
CA GLY A 209 -1.57 17.17 -7.55
C GLY A 209 -2.60 17.38 -6.43
N PRO A 210 -2.46 18.48 -5.65
CA PRO A 210 -3.27 18.72 -4.46
C PRO A 210 -4.79 18.77 -4.72
N THR A 211 -5.58 18.36 -3.73
CA THR A 211 -7.03 18.33 -3.83
C THR A 211 -7.60 19.75 -3.95
N PRO A 212 -8.41 20.04 -4.98
CA PRO A 212 -9.10 21.32 -5.12
C PRO A 212 -9.92 21.65 -3.87
N ARG A 213 -9.93 22.93 -3.46
CA ARG A 213 -10.55 23.39 -2.21
C ARG A 213 -11.98 22.89 -1.99
N GLN A 214 -12.79 22.83 -3.04
CA GLN A 214 -14.18 22.36 -2.97
C GLN A 214 -14.31 20.87 -2.62
N TRP A 215 -13.26 20.08 -2.83
CA TRP A 215 -13.24 18.63 -2.64
C TRP A 215 -12.46 18.17 -1.40
N GLN A 216 -11.70 19.05 -0.74
CA GLN A 216 -10.87 18.69 0.42
C GLN A 216 -11.67 18.00 1.53
N ALA A 217 -12.83 18.54 1.91
CA ALA A 217 -13.70 17.91 2.91
C ALA A 217 -14.26 16.55 2.47
N GLY A 218 -14.50 16.37 1.17
CA GLY A 218 -14.95 15.11 0.61
C GLY A 218 -13.85 14.05 0.59
N ILE A 219 -12.63 14.42 0.21
CA ILE A 219 -11.47 13.53 0.25
C ILE A 219 -11.14 13.14 1.68
N ALA A 220 -11.06 14.09 2.62
CA ALA A 220 -10.82 13.79 4.03
C ALA A 220 -11.86 12.79 4.61
N LEU A 221 -13.14 12.96 4.27
CA LEU A 221 -14.17 11.99 4.64
C LEU A 221 -13.93 10.61 4.01
N LEU A 222 -13.59 10.57 2.72
CA LEU A 222 -13.35 9.31 2.01
C LEU A 222 -12.10 8.58 2.53
N GLU A 223 -11.01 9.29 2.80
CA GLU A 223 -9.81 8.73 3.43
C GLU A 223 -10.13 8.17 4.82
N THR A 224 -10.93 8.91 5.62
CA THR A 224 -11.40 8.43 6.93
C THR A 224 -12.13 7.10 6.80
N ARG A 225 -13.00 7.01 5.80
CA ARG A 225 -13.82 5.82 5.54
C ARG A 225 -13.03 4.66 4.95
N MET A 226 -11.79 4.87 4.48
CA MET A 226 -10.95 3.77 3.98
C MET A 226 -10.75 2.70 5.06
N SER A 227 -10.40 3.14 6.28
CA SER A 227 -10.15 2.27 7.46
C SER A 227 -11.36 1.50 8.00
N THR A 228 -12.57 1.73 7.46
CA THR A 228 -13.80 1.11 7.98
C THR A 228 -14.66 0.48 6.88
N ASP A 229 -14.59 0.98 5.66
CA ASP A 229 -15.39 0.51 4.52
C ASP A 229 -14.58 -0.41 3.57
N ALA A 230 -13.24 -0.47 3.67
CA ALA A 230 -12.41 -1.39 2.89
C ALA A 230 -12.51 -2.85 3.39
N PRO A 231 -12.33 -3.87 2.52
CA PRO A 231 -12.32 -5.26 2.97
C PRO A 231 -11.04 -5.60 3.77
N GLU A 232 -11.19 -5.86 5.07
CA GLU A 232 -10.07 -6.16 5.99
C GLU A 232 -10.12 -7.58 6.59
N GLY A 233 -11.04 -8.43 6.14
CA GLY A 233 -11.25 -9.76 6.71
C GLY A 233 -11.59 -9.70 8.21
N ASP A 234 -10.90 -10.50 9.02
CA ASP A 234 -11.02 -10.56 10.49
C ASP A 234 -9.90 -9.75 11.18
N MET A 235 -9.42 -8.69 10.51
CA MET A 235 -8.29 -7.86 10.95
C MET A 235 -8.73 -6.41 11.19
N GLU A 236 -9.78 -6.20 11.97
CA GLU A 236 -10.37 -4.87 12.23
C GLU A 236 -9.31 -3.80 12.54
N GLU A 237 -9.33 -2.68 11.83
CA GLU A 237 -8.56 -1.48 12.17
C GLU A 237 -9.41 -0.44 12.91
N PRO A 238 -8.81 0.33 13.84
CA PRO A 238 -9.47 1.51 14.38
C PRO A 238 -9.59 2.58 13.28
N GLU A 239 -10.73 3.26 13.27
CA GLU A 239 -11.00 4.34 12.32
C GLU A 239 -9.86 5.35 12.32
N ASP A 240 -9.38 5.68 11.13
CA ASP A 240 -8.36 6.70 10.90
C ASP A 240 -9.00 8.03 10.56
N VAL A 241 -9.01 8.98 11.48
CA VAL A 241 -9.67 10.26 11.21
C VAL A 241 -8.74 11.15 10.41
N TRP A 242 -9.20 11.59 9.23
CA TRP A 242 -8.52 12.56 8.38
C TRP A 242 -9.15 13.95 8.55
N THR A 243 -8.37 14.86 9.13
CA THR A 243 -8.71 16.29 9.21
C THR A 243 -8.31 17.02 7.92
N LEU A 244 -8.80 18.24 7.72
CA LEU A 244 -8.37 19.06 6.58
C LEU A 244 -6.90 19.44 6.70
N GLU A 245 -6.45 19.68 7.92
CA GLU A 245 -5.07 19.99 8.26
C GLU A 245 -4.16 18.81 7.93
N ARG A 246 -4.51 17.60 8.38
CA ARG A 246 -3.76 16.38 8.05
C ARG A 246 -3.72 16.11 6.55
N LEU A 247 -4.84 16.26 5.85
CA LEU A 247 -4.89 16.13 4.39
C LEU A 247 -3.95 17.13 3.71
N ALA A 248 -3.95 18.39 4.14
CA ALA A 248 -3.09 19.43 3.57
C ALA A 248 -1.60 19.16 3.83
N GLU A 249 -1.24 18.68 5.02
CA GLU A 249 0.13 18.27 5.34
C GLU A 249 0.57 17.06 4.49
N HIS A 250 -0.27 16.04 4.41
CA HIS A 250 -0.02 14.86 3.58
C HIS A 250 0.20 15.23 2.10
N GLU A 251 -0.68 16.06 1.52
CA GLU A 251 -0.55 16.51 0.14
C GLU A 251 0.68 17.40 -0.09
N ALA A 252 1.09 18.18 0.90
CA ALA A 252 2.32 18.98 0.82
C ALA A 252 3.56 18.08 0.74
N HIS A 253 3.61 16.99 1.52
CA HIS A 253 4.69 16.00 1.42
C HIS A 253 4.66 15.27 0.07
N LEU A 254 3.48 14.81 -0.37
CA LEU A 254 3.35 14.14 -1.68
C LEU A 254 3.73 15.04 -2.86
N ALA A 255 3.56 16.36 -2.75
CA ALA A 255 3.99 17.30 -3.79
C ALA A 255 5.52 17.37 -3.97
N GLU A 256 6.30 16.93 -2.97
CA GLU A 256 7.76 16.79 -3.06
C GLU A 256 8.19 15.44 -3.65
N SER A 257 7.25 14.49 -3.79
CA SER A 257 7.52 13.19 -4.39
C SER A 257 7.87 13.33 -5.88
N PRO A 258 8.80 12.52 -6.42
CA PRO A 258 8.96 12.36 -7.87
C PRO A 258 7.80 11.56 -8.51
N ARG A 259 6.65 11.44 -7.82
CA ARG A 259 5.38 10.92 -8.33
C ARG A 259 4.32 12.00 -8.25
N THR A 260 3.63 12.26 -9.36
CA THR A 260 2.43 13.10 -9.39
C THR A 260 1.23 12.25 -9.01
N MET A 261 0.50 12.65 -7.96
CA MET A 261 -0.75 12.00 -7.61
C MET A 261 -1.87 12.44 -8.56
N VAL A 262 -2.51 11.49 -9.24
CA VAL A 262 -3.71 11.71 -10.04
C VAL A 262 -4.90 11.14 -9.28
N THR A 263 -5.87 12.00 -8.96
CA THR A 263 -7.09 11.59 -8.27
C THR A 263 -8.27 11.62 -9.22
N VAL A 264 -9.05 10.54 -9.22
CA VAL A 264 -10.36 10.47 -9.84
C VAL A 264 -11.39 10.34 -8.74
N ALA A 265 -12.40 11.20 -8.72
CA ALA A 265 -13.46 11.17 -7.72
C ALA A 265 -14.84 11.15 -8.37
N VAL A 266 -15.80 10.55 -7.68
CA VAL A 266 -17.21 10.54 -8.07
C VAL A 266 -17.98 11.44 -7.11
N GLU A 267 -18.62 12.47 -7.64
CA GLU A 267 -19.59 13.32 -6.96
C GLU A 267 -20.98 12.70 -7.07
N HIS A 268 -21.75 12.70 -5.98
CA HIS A 268 -23.19 12.51 -5.98
C HIS A 268 -23.90 13.87 -6.05
N ILE A 269 -24.37 14.23 -7.25
CA ILE A 269 -24.90 15.56 -7.60
C ILE A 269 -26.06 16.00 -6.68
N PRO A 270 -27.08 15.17 -6.38
CA PRO A 270 -28.20 15.61 -5.54
C PRO A 270 -27.81 16.02 -4.12
N ARG A 271 -26.67 15.53 -3.61
CA ARG A 271 -26.16 15.89 -2.27
C ARG A 271 -24.94 16.80 -2.32
N THR A 272 -24.37 17.07 -3.49
CA THR A 272 -23.12 17.83 -3.67
C THR A 272 -21.97 17.30 -2.80
N THR A 273 -21.87 15.97 -2.67
CA THR A 273 -20.84 15.28 -1.87
C THR A 273 -20.06 14.30 -2.73
N LEU A 274 -18.81 13.99 -2.35
CA LEU A 274 -18.09 12.88 -2.96
C LEU A 274 -18.61 11.53 -2.43
N ALA A 275 -18.77 10.57 -3.33
CA ALA A 275 -19.27 9.22 -3.10
C ALA A 275 -18.18 8.15 -3.17
N GLY A 276 -17.05 8.47 -3.80
CA GLY A 276 -15.91 7.57 -3.94
C GLY A 276 -14.75 8.23 -4.66
N PHE A 277 -13.56 7.63 -4.55
CA PHE A 277 -12.34 8.11 -5.19
C PHE A 277 -11.39 6.96 -5.51
N THR A 278 -10.44 7.23 -6.40
CA THR A 278 -9.22 6.45 -6.57
C THR A 278 -8.02 7.35 -6.84
N GLN A 279 -6.85 6.90 -6.43
CA GLN A 279 -5.58 7.61 -6.56
C GLN A 279 -4.56 6.78 -7.34
N LEU A 280 -3.87 7.45 -8.28
CA LEU A 280 -2.82 6.89 -9.11
C LEU A 280 -1.54 7.73 -8.96
N ALA A 281 -0.49 7.16 -8.37
CA ALA A 281 0.81 7.79 -8.24
C ALA A 281 1.65 7.56 -9.51
N VAL A 282 1.71 8.59 -10.34
CA VAL A 282 2.38 8.58 -11.65
C VAL A 282 3.84 9.03 -11.50
N PRO A 283 4.83 8.17 -11.78
CA PRO A 283 6.23 8.55 -11.64
C PRO A 283 6.68 9.54 -12.72
N ASN A 284 7.65 10.40 -12.37
CA ASN A 284 8.31 11.28 -13.34
C ASN A 284 9.12 10.49 -14.38
N GLU A 285 9.69 9.35 -13.95
CA GLU A 285 10.43 8.45 -14.82
C GLU A 285 9.45 7.57 -15.61
N VAL A 286 9.32 7.83 -16.91
CA VAL A 286 8.33 7.18 -17.78
C VAL A 286 8.54 5.67 -17.91
N THR A 287 9.75 5.17 -17.67
CA THR A 287 10.03 3.73 -17.71
C THR A 287 9.48 2.97 -16.51
N GLN A 288 9.07 3.65 -15.44
CA GLN A 288 8.45 3.05 -14.27
C GLN A 288 6.92 2.89 -14.42
N PRO A 289 6.31 1.89 -13.77
CA PRO A 289 4.87 1.73 -13.75
C PRO A 289 4.16 2.80 -12.90
N VAL A 290 2.91 3.08 -13.25
CA VAL A 290 1.99 3.85 -12.41
C VAL A 290 1.46 2.95 -11.29
N MET A 291 1.45 3.46 -10.06
CA MET A 291 0.89 2.75 -8.91
C MET A 291 -0.53 3.23 -8.65
N GLN A 292 -1.53 2.37 -8.80
CA GLN A 292 -2.89 2.66 -8.35
C GLN A 292 -3.10 2.07 -6.96
N GLY A 293 -3.19 2.96 -5.98
CA GLY A 293 -3.44 2.62 -4.58
C GLY A 293 -4.92 2.70 -4.27
N ASP A 294 -5.26 3.60 -3.35
CA ASP A 294 -6.57 3.74 -2.75
C ASP A 294 -7.71 3.78 -3.77
N THR A 295 -8.75 3.02 -3.46
CA THR A 295 -10.00 2.99 -4.23
C THR A 295 -11.16 2.69 -3.29
N LEU A 296 -11.99 3.70 -3.02
CA LEU A 296 -13.13 3.58 -2.13
C LEU A 296 -14.42 4.03 -2.81
N VAL A 297 -15.50 3.31 -2.51
CA VAL A 297 -16.87 3.79 -2.69
C VAL A 297 -17.60 3.63 -1.37
N LEU A 298 -18.13 4.74 -0.87
CA LEU A 298 -18.91 4.79 0.37
C LEU A 298 -20.04 3.75 0.31
N ARG A 299 -20.27 3.07 1.43
CA ARG A 299 -21.26 1.99 1.53
C ARG A 299 -22.64 2.39 1.01
N GLU A 300 -23.06 3.62 1.30
CA GLU A 300 -24.36 4.19 0.94
C GLU A 300 -24.52 4.42 -0.58
N HIS A 301 -23.42 4.43 -1.33
CA HIS A 301 -23.37 4.67 -2.77
C HIS A 301 -23.01 3.42 -3.60
N ARG A 302 -22.79 2.27 -2.94
CA ARG A 302 -22.53 0.99 -3.61
C ARG A 302 -23.74 0.52 -4.44
N GLY A 303 -23.50 -0.36 -5.40
CA GLY A 303 -24.53 -0.88 -6.32
C GLY A 303 -24.69 -0.10 -7.63
N HIS A 304 -24.04 1.05 -7.77
CA HIS A 304 -24.14 1.92 -8.96
C HIS A 304 -22.94 1.82 -9.91
N ARG A 305 -22.11 0.77 -9.77
CA ARG A 305 -20.85 0.58 -10.52
C ARG A 305 -19.84 1.75 -10.43
N LEU A 306 -19.87 2.53 -9.35
CA LEU A 306 -18.96 3.69 -9.21
C LEU A 306 -17.48 3.26 -9.14
N GLY A 307 -17.16 2.11 -8.52
CA GLY A 307 -15.80 1.57 -8.54
C GLY A 307 -15.31 1.24 -9.95
N TRP A 308 -16.22 0.83 -10.84
CA TRP A 308 -15.90 0.62 -12.25
C TRP A 308 -15.59 1.93 -12.96
N LEU A 309 -16.41 2.97 -12.72
CA LEU A 309 -16.18 4.32 -13.25
C LEU A 309 -14.81 4.87 -12.82
N LEU A 310 -14.50 4.79 -11.53
CA LEU A 310 -13.22 5.22 -10.97
C LEU A 310 -12.05 4.53 -11.70
N LYS A 311 -12.12 3.21 -11.86
CA LYS A 311 -11.06 2.42 -12.50
C LYS A 311 -10.86 2.79 -13.97
N VAL A 312 -11.93 2.80 -14.76
CA VAL A 312 -11.85 3.03 -16.22
C VAL A 312 -11.46 4.48 -16.54
N VAL A 313 -11.97 5.46 -15.79
CA VAL A 313 -11.58 6.87 -15.96
C VAL A 313 -10.13 7.09 -15.52
N GLY A 314 -9.67 6.41 -14.45
CA GLY A 314 -8.27 6.43 -14.06
C GLY A 314 -7.35 5.92 -15.18
N ILE A 315 -7.67 4.75 -15.76
CA ILE A 315 -6.90 4.18 -16.88
C ILE A 315 -6.89 5.10 -18.10
N ASP A 316 -8.05 5.65 -18.48
CA ASP A 316 -8.16 6.59 -19.60
C ASP A 316 -7.36 7.87 -19.35
N THR A 317 -7.41 8.41 -18.12
CA THR A 317 -6.63 9.58 -17.73
C THR A 317 -5.13 9.33 -17.86
N ILE A 318 -4.63 8.18 -17.39
CA ILE A 318 -3.21 7.83 -17.56
C ILE A 318 -2.85 7.69 -19.04
N ALA A 319 -3.67 7.00 -19.83
CA ALA A 319 -3.41 6.83 -21.26
C ALA A 319 -3.38 8.16 -22.03
N ARG A 320 -4.24 9.12 -21.65
CA ARG A 320 -4.39 10.42 -22.32
C ARG A 320 -3.34 11.43 -21.87
N ASP A 321 -3.14 11.56 -20.57
CA ASP A 321 -2.40 12.68 -19.97
C ASP A 321 -0.96 12.28 -19.58
N HIS A 322 -0.69 10.98 -19.41
CA HIS A 322 0.62 10.42 -19.03
C HIS A 322 1.04 9.25 -19.95
N PRO A 323 1.13 9.45 -21.28
CA PRO A 323 1.48 8.37 -22.19
C PRO A 323 2.93 7.92 -22.01
N GLY A 324 3.19 6.63 -22.25
CA GLY A 324 4.54 6.05 -22.31
C GLY A 324 4.90 5.14 -21.14
N HIS A 325 4.18 5.21 -20.02
CA HIS A 325 4.35 4.25 -18.92
C HIS A 325 4.08 2.81 -19.39
N PRO A 326 4.81 1.81 -18.87
CA PRO A 326 4.69 0.43 -19.33
C PRO A 326 3.46 -0.28 -18.78
N SER A 327 2.98 0.11 -17.59
CA SER A 327 1.86 -0.56 -16.93
C SER A 327 1.28 0.24 -15.76
N ILE A 328 0.11 -0.18 -15.29
CA ILE A 328 -0.47 0.18 -14.00
C ILE A 328 -0.38 -1.05 -13.08
N ILE A 329 0.11 -0.86 -11.85
CA ILE A 329 0.14 -1.88 -10.80
C ILE A 329 -0.87 -1.52 -9.71
N THR A 330 -1.55 -2.51 -9.14
CA THR A 330 -2.50 -2.31 -8.04
C THR A 330 -2.51 -3.51 -7.10
N PHE A 331 -2.93 -3.26 -5.86
CA PHE A 331 -3.03 -4.25 -4.79
C PHE A 331 -4.49 -4.30 -4.32
N ASN A 332 -5.08 -5.48 -4.21
CA ASN A 332 -6.44 -5.63 -3.71
C ASN A 332 -6.59 -6.90 -2.88
N ALA A 333 -7.36 -6.84 -1.80
CA ALA A 333 -7.75 -8.03 -1.04
C ALA A 333 -8.35 -9.10 -1.96
N GLU A 334 -7.91 -10.34 -1.80
CA GLU A 334 -8.29 -11.47 -2.67
C GLU A 334 -9.80 -11.77 -2.58
N GLU A 335 -10.45 -11.43 -1.46
CA GLU A 335 -11.91 -11.52 -1.28
C GLU A 335 -12.70 -10.35 -1.88
N ASN A 336 -12.03 -9.26 -2.32
CA ASN A 336 -12.69 -8.09 -2.88
C ASN A 336 -13.13 -8.33 -4.33
N ARG A 337 -14.09 -9.24 -4.49
CA ARG A 337 -14.59 -9.69 -5.79
C ARG A 337 -15.08 -8.54 -6.68
N PRO A 338 -15.84 -7.54 -6.17
CA PRO A 338 -16.26 -6.41 -7.00
C PRO A 338 -15.10 -5.62 -7.63
N MET A 339 -13.98 -5.44 -6.90
CA MET A 339 -12.80 -4.73 -7.41
C MET A 339 -11.97 -5.60 -8.35
N LEU A 340 -11.82 -6.88 -8.01
CA LEU A 340 -11.12 -7.83 -8.89
C LEU A 340 -11.89 -8.04 -10.21
N ASP A 341 -13.23 -8.01 -10.20
CA ASP A 341 -14.05 -8.15 -11.41
C ASP A 341 -13.80 -7.01 -12.40
N VAL A 342 -13.70 -5.76 -11.93
CA VAL A 342 -13.36 -4.65 -12.82
C VAL A 342 -11.92 -4.76 -13.30
N ASN A 343 -10.97 -5.09 -12.43
CA ASN A 343 -9.57 -5.27 -12.79
C ASN A 343 -9.42 -6.31 -13.91
N GLU A 344 -10.01 -7.49 -13.75
CA GLU A 344 -9.95 -8.57 -14.73
C GLU A 344 -10.65 -8.16 -16.04
N ALA A 345 -11.78 -7.44 -15.96
CA ALA A 345 -12.51 -6.98 -17.13
C ALA A 345 -11.75 -5.93 -17.97
N VAL A 346 -10.97 -5.05 -17.35
CA VAL A 346 -10.12 -4.09 -18.07
C VAL A 346 -8.79 -4.71 -18.54
N GLY A 347 -8.45 -5.92 -18.08
CA GLY A 347 -7.27 -6.68 -18.51
C GLY A 347 -6.11 -6.76 -17.52
N PHE A 348 -6.32 -6.44 -16.24
CA PHE A 348 -5.30 -6.72 -15.22
C PHE A 348 -5.07 -8.22 -15.08
N LEU A 349 -3.80 -8.61 -14.93
CA LEU A 349 -3.36 -9.97 -14.64
C LEU A 349 -2.65 -10.02 -13.29
N ALA A 350 -2.90 -11.09 -12.52
CA ALA A 350 -2.18 -11.32 -11.27
C ALA A 350 -0.68 -11.56 -11.55
N VAL A 351 0.18 -10.85 -10.82
CA VAL A 351 1.64 -10.95 -10.96
C VAL A 351 2.34 -11.27 -9.64
N GLY A 352 1.67 -11.11 -8.50
CA GLY A 352 2.21 -11.37 -7.18
C GLY A 352 1.13 -11.38 -6.11
N SER A 353 1.53 -11.59 -4.87
CA SER A 353 0.67 -11.47 -3.70
C SER A 353 1.48 -11.07 -2.47
N GLU A 354 0.77 -10.58 -1.46
CA GLU A 354 1.31 -10.40 -0.11
C GLU A 354 0.33 -11.01 0.90
N GLY A 355 0.87 -11.65 1.92
CA GLY A 355 0.12 -12.12 3.06
C GLY A 355 0.08 -11.05 4.14
N ILE A 356 -1.09 -10.80 4.70
CA ILE A 356 -1.28 -9.90 5.82
C ILE A 356 -1.41 -10.74 7.10
N TRP A 357 -0.64 -10.36 8.10
CA TRP A 357 -0.50 -11.09 9.36
C TRP A 357 -0.77 -10.16 10.53
N GLU A 358 -1.37 -10.71 11.58
CA GLU A 358 -1.54 -9.99 12.84
C GLU A 358 -1.00 -10.76 14.04
N ARG A 359 -0.75 -10.02 15.12
CA ARG A 359 -0.53 -10.61 16.44
C ARG A 359 -1.28 -9.80 17.47
N ARG A 360 -2.15 -10.48 18.23
CA ARG A 360 -2.82 -9.91 19.40
C ARG A 360 -2.08 -10.36 20.65
N VAL A 361 -1.68 -9.42 21.51
CA VAL A 361 -0.81 -9.65 22.68
C VAL A 361 -1.52 -9.35 23.98
#